data_AF-A0A9E5M6C0-F1
#
_entry.id   AF-A0A9E5M6C0-F1
#
_cell.length_a   1.000
_cell.length_b   1.000
_cell.length_c   1.000
_cell.angle_alpha   90.00
_cell.angle_beta   90.00
_cell.angle_gamma   90.00
#
_symmetry.space_group_name_H-M   'P 1'
#
loop_
_entity.id
_entity.type
_entity.pdbx_description
1 polymer ?
#
loop_
_entity_poly.entity_id
_entity_poly.type
_entity_poly.pdbx_seq_one_letter_code
_entity_poly.pdbx_strand_id
1 'polypeptide(L)'
;MTAAGPFEAGDDMDSKRPPPLSEGSRFYQRLQRRYADVFASLPSEVPQRESLTQAYTQLRTQGLEVGAALRVLRQWTMARLLTLDCEHQASLETVTLGVTHLAEVALDAACQQAFKDLDARHGVPLTSAGKRAEFWVIGMGKLGARELNVSSD
;
A
#
# COMPACT_ATOMS: atom_id res chain seq x y z
N MET A 1 -7.90 35.83 51.14
CA MET A 1 -7.88 36.76 50.00
C MET A 1 -6.46 36.73 49.45
N THR A 2 -6.19 35.80 48.55
CA THR A 2 -4.86 35.51 47.99
C THR A 2 -5.03 35.58 46.49
N ALA A 3 -4.33 36.52 45.85
CA ALA A 3 -4.50 36.85 44.44
C ALA A 3 -4.04 35.70 43.53
N ALA A 4 -4.93 35.26 42.63
CA ALA A 4 -4.61 34.33 41.56
C ALA A 4 -3.71 35.02 40.53
N GLY A 5 -2.67 34.30 40.08
CA GLY A 5 -1.68 34.79 39.11
C GLY A 5 -2.26 34.90 37.69
N PRO A 6 -1.69 35.76 36.82
CA PRO A 6 -2.30 36.14 35.54
C PRO A 6 -2.02 35.15 34.39
N PHE A 7 -1.73 33.88 34.69
CA PHE A 7 -1.46 32.84 33.69
C PHE A 7 -2.16 31.53 34.06
N GLU A 8 -3.48 31.58 34.24
CA GLU A 8 -4.29 30.40 33.95
C GLU A 8 -4.44 30.31 32.44
N ALA A 9 -3.59 29.48 31.82
CA ALA A 9 -3.81 29.05 30.45
C ALA A 9 -5.15 28.31 30.43
N GLY A 10 -6.17 28.95 29.86
CA GLY A 10 -7.46 28.34 29.63
C GLY A 10 -7.28 27.03 28.88
N ASP A 11 -7.79 25.96 29.47
CA ASP A 11 -7.88 24.62 28.92
C ASP A 11 -8.98 24.55 27.84
N ASP A 12 -8.91 25.47 26.88
CA ASP A 12 -9.97 25.75 25.89
C ASP A 12 -9.40 25.70 24.46
N MET A 13 -8.58 24.68 24.18
CA MET A 13 -7.96 24.46 22.86
C MET A 13 -8.46 23.18 22.16
N ASP A 14 -9.64 22.70 22.55
CA ASP A 14 -10.31 21.57 21.88
C ASP A 14 -11.55 22.03 21.10
N SER A 15 -11.37 22.84 20.03
CA SER A 15 -12.46 23.13 19.09
C SER A 15 -12.02 23.65 17.70
N LYS A 16 -11.19 22.86 17.01
CA LYS A 16 -11.19 22.65 15.53
C LYS A 16 -9.83 22.12 15.13
N ARG A 17 -9.62 20.81 15.30
CA ARG A 17 -8.60 20.15 14.49
C ARG A 17 -9.01 20.41 13.03
N PRO A 18 -8.13 21.00 12.19
CA PRO A 18 -8.43 21.12 10.78
C PRO A 18 -8.77 19.72 10.23
N PRO A 19 -9.70 19.61 9.26
CA PRO A 19 -10.01 18.32 8.66
C PRO A 19 -8.71 17.64 8.19
N PRO A 20 -8.63 16.29 8.22
CA PRO A 20 -7.45 15.56 7.78
C PRO A 20 -6.97 16.10 6.42
N LEU A 21 -5.67 16.43 6.31
CA LEU A 21 -5.13 17.05 5.09
C LEU A 21 -5.35 16.16 3.85
N SER A 22 -5.42 14.83 4.05
CA SER A 22 -5.78 13.84 3.03
C SER A 22 -7.15 14.07 2.41
N GLU A 23 -8.14 14.56 3.18
CA GLU A 23 -9.48 14.86 2.66
C GLU A 23 -9.46 16.00 1.64
N GLY A 24 -8.43 16.85 1.64
CA GLY A 24 -8.22 17.87 0.60
C GLY A 24 -7.85 17.27 -0.77
N SER A 25 -7.37 16.03 -0.81
CA SER A 25 -6.97 15.36 -2.05
C SER A 25 -8.17 14.79 -2.81
N ARG A 26 -8.40 15.29 -4.04
CA ARG A 26 -9.42 14.71 -4.95
C ARG A 26 -9.17 13.23 -5.25
N PHE A 27 -7.91 12.80 -5.22
CA PHE A 27 -7.56 11.41 -5.38
C PHE A 27 -8.08 10.59 -4.19
N TYR A 28 -7.78 11.01 -2.97
CA TYR A 28 -8.24 10.35 -1.74
C TYR A 28 -9.77 10.27 -1.68
N GLN A 29 -10.46 11.38 -1.96
CA GLN A 29 -11.93 11.44 -1.98
C GLN A 29 -12.53 10.41 -2.96
N ARG A 30 -11.95 10.25 -4.16
CA ARG A 30 -12.42 9.25 -5.13
C ARG A 30 -12.21 7.83 -4.64
N LEU A 31 -11.10 7.56 -3.95
CA LEU A 31 -10.84 6.24 -3.39
C LEU A 31 -11.81 5.92 -2.26
N GLN A 32 -12.03 6.86 -1.34
CA GLN A 32 -12.97 6.65 -0.24
C GLN A 32 -14.40 6.39 -0.75
N ARG A 33 -14.89 7.18 -1.71
CA ARG A 33 -16.22 6.94 -2.31
C ARG A 33 -16.40 5.56 -2.93
N ARG A 34 -15.32 4.95 -3.41
CA ARG A 34 -15.37 3.68 -4.16
C ARG A 34 -15.01 2.47 -3.30
N TYR A 35 -14.14 2.64 -2.31
CA TYR A 35 -13.49 1.53 -1.61
C TYR A 35 -13.55 1.61 -0.09
N ALA A 36 -14.27 2.58 0.51
CA ALA A 36 -14.32 2.77 1.96
C ALA A 36 -14.62 1.46 2.72
N ASP A 37 -15.64 0.71 2.30
CA ASP A 37 -16.03 -0.55 2.96
C ASP A 37 -14.92 -1.60 2.90
N VAL A 38 -14.23 -1.70 1.77
CA VAL A 38 -13.12 -2.64 1.59
C VAL A 38 -11.92 -2.21 2.44
N PHE A 39 -11.56 -0.93 2.38
CA PHE A 39 -10.41 -0.38 3.10
C PHE A 39 -10.57 -0.48 4.62
N ALA A 40 -11.79 -0.32 5.14
CA ALA A 40 -12.07 -0.48 6.56
C ALA A 40 -11.79 -1.91 7.08
N SER A 41 -11.78 -2.91 6.20
CA SER A 41 -11.46 -4.29 6.55
C SER A 41 -9.97 -4.64 6.46
N LEU A 42 -9.16 -3.79 5.83
CA LEU A 42 -7.74 -4.03 5.59
C LEU A 42 -6.87 -3.52 6.74
N PRO A 43 -5.60 -3.97 6.86
CA PRO A 43 -4.69 -3.49 7.90
C PRO A 43 -4.60 -1.97 7.95
N SER A 44 -4.37 -1.43 9.15
CA SER A 44 -4.19 0.02 9.36
C SER A 44 -2.75 0.39 9.64
N GLU A 45 -1.78 -0.48 9.41
CA GLU A 45 -0.37 -0.21 9.67
C GLU A 45 0.32 0.44 8.45
N VAL A 46 1.64 0.66 8.55
CA VAL A 46 2.44 1.12 7.42
C VAL A 46 2.49 -0.02 6.39
N PRO A 47 2.29 0.25 5.08
CA PRO A 47 2.36 -0.78 4.03
C PRO A 47 3.77 -1.39 3.89
N GLN A 48 4.07 -2.37 4.74
CA GLN A 48 5.24 -3.23 4.64
C GLN A 48 4.87 -4.52 3.90
N ARG A 49 5.87 -5.25 3.41
CA ARG A 49 5.68 -6.49 2.63
C ARG A 49 4.70 -7.47 3.31
N GLU A 50 4.82 -7.65 4.62
CA GLU A 50 3.93 -8.54 5.38
C GLU A 50 2.47 -8.06 5.34
N SER A 51 2.21 -6.81 5.77
CA SER A 51 0.88 -6.21 5.75
C SER A 51 0.24 -6.18 4.35
N LEU A 52 1.04 -5.95 3.30
CA LEU A 52 0.60 -5.96 1.90
C LEU A 52 0.23 -7.37 1.45
N THR A 53 1.00 -8.37 1.86
CA THR A 53 0.73 -9.79 1.56
C THR A 53 -0.53 -10.26 2.29
N GLN A 54 -0.72 -9.84 3.55
CA GLN A 54 -1.94 -10.11 4.31
C GLN A 54 -3.16 -9.47 3.64
N ALA A 55 -3.09 -8.17 3.31
CA ALA A 55 -4.14 -7.45 2.61
C ALA A 55 -4.47 -8.10 1.26
N TYR A 56 -3.45 -8.47 0.48
CA TYR A 56 -3.64 -9.18 -0.78
C TYR A 56 -4.34 -10.52 -0.58
N THR A 57 -3.91 -11.32 0.40
CA THR A 57 -4.51 -12.62 0.71
C THR A 57 -5.98 -12.47 1.12
N GLN A 58 -6.29 -11.47 1.94
CA GLN A 58 -7.66 -11.17 2.33
C GLN A 58 -8.54 -10.79 1.13
N LEU A 59 -8.03 -9.95 0.22
CA LEU A 59 -8.75 -9.61 -1.01
C LEU A 59 -9.00 -10.86 -1.88
N ARG A 60 -8.04 -11.78 -1.93
CA ARG A 60 -8.18 -13.07 -2.64
C ARG A 60 -9.21 -13.98 -1.99
N THR A 61 -9.26 -14.08 -0.66
CA THR A 61 -10.25 -14.91 0.05
C THR A 61 -11.67 -14.35 -0.05
N GLN A 62 -11.81 -13.03 -0.25
CA GLN A 62 -13.07 -12.37 -0.59
C GLN A 62 -13.54 -12.63 -2.04
N GLY A 63 -12.80 -13.43 -2.81
CA GLY A 63 -13.18 -13.86 -4.15
C GLY A 63 -12.71 -12.93 -5.27
N LEU A 64 -11.86 -11.94 -4.99
CA LEU A 64 -11.29 -11.12 -6.06
C LEU A 64 -10.25 -11.90 -6.86
N GLU A 65 -10.38 -11.88 -8.17
CA GLU A 65 -9.34 -12.38 -9.08
C GLU A 65 -8.02 -11.62 -8.92
N VAL A 66 -6.88 -12.25 -9.24
CA VAL A 66 -5.53 -11.70 -8.97
C VAL A 66 -5.41 -10.25 -9.45
N GLY A 67 -5.76 -9.99 -10.70
CA GLY A 67 -5.68 -8.63 -11.26
C GLY A 67 -6.62 -7.63 -10.58
N ALA A 68 -7.80 -8.07 -10.11
CA ALA A 68 -8.72 -7.22 -9.37
C ALA A 68 -8.21 -6.94 -7.95
N ALA A 69 -7.72 -7.96 -7.25
CA ALA A 69 -7.11 -7.84 -5.93
C ALA A 69 -5.91 -6.90 -5.95
N LEU A 70 -4.99 -7.04 -6.92
CA LEU A 70 -3.83 -6.16 -7.07
C LEU A 70 -4.21 -4.70 -7.35
N ARG A 71 -5.27 -4.47 -8.14
CA ARG A 71 -5.79 -3.10 -8.37
C ARG A 71 -6.32 -2.49 -7.07
N VAL A 72 -7.08 -3.24 -6.29
CA VAL A 72 -7.60 -2.77 -4.99
C VAL A 72 -6.46 -2.54 -4.00
N LEU A 73 -5.52 -3.48 -3.91
CA LEU A 73 -4.33 -3.37 -3.07
C LEU A 73 -3.56 -2.09 -3.37
N ARG A 74 -3.29 -1.79 -4.65
CA ARG A 74 -2.65 -0.54 -5.06
C ARG A 74 -3.42 0.68 -4.57
N GLN A 75 -4.75 0.71 -4.71
CA GLN A 75 -5.53 1.87 -4.25
C GLN A 75 -5.49 2.02 -2.73
N TRP A 76 -5.61 0.91 -1.98
CA TRP A 76 -5.51 0.92 -0.53
C TRP A 76 -4.15 1.44 -0.07
N THR A 77 -3.06 0.92 -0.64
CA THR A 77 -1.69 1.37 -0.30
C THR A 77 -1.52 2.86 -0.54
N MET A 78 -1.98 3.38 -1.68
CA MET A 78 -1.85 4.81 -2.00
C MET A 78 -2.68 5.68 -1.05
N ALA A 79 -3.89 5.26 -0.69
CA ALA A 79 -4.71 5.96 0.30
C ALA A 79 -4.03 5.95 1.68
N ARG A 80 -3.46 4.81 2.09
CA ARG A 80 -2.77 4.66 3.38
C ARG A 80 -1.52 5.50 3.46
N LEU A 81 -0.67 5.47 2.42
CA LEU A 81 0.55 6.28 2.36
C LEU A 81 0.24 7.77 2.33
N LEU A 82 -0.79 8.18 1.60
CA LEU A 82 -1.25 9.58 1.58
C LEU A 82 -1.68 10.01 2.99
N THR A 83 -2.45 9.18 3.71
CA THR A 83 -2.82 9.47 5.10
C THR A 83 -1.62 9.55 6.04
N LEU A 84 -0.66 8.63 5.89
CA LEU A 84 0.57 8.63 6.68
C LEU A 84 1.43 9.88 6.44
N ASP A 85 1.56 10.31 5.19
CA ASP A 85 2.29 11.53 4.81
C ASP A 85 1.59 12.78 5.36
N CYS A 86 0.28 12.90 5.12
CA CYS A 86 -0.51 14.08 5.44
C CYS A 86 -0.82 14.24 6.95
N GLU A 87 -1.20 13.16 7.63
CA GLU A 87 -1.65 13.23 9.04
C GLU A 87 -0.58 12.80 10.04
N HIS A 88 0.34 11.93 9.64
CA HIS A 88 1.30 11.30 10.55
C HIS A 88 2.76 11.71 10.29
N GLN A 89 3.00 12.64 9.36
CA GLN A 89 4.33 13.15 9.01
C GLN A 89 5.33 12.02 8.71
N ALA A 90 4.87 10.99 8.00
CA ALA A 90 5.73 9.89 7.60
C ALA A 90 6.95 10.39 6.80
N SER A 91 8.11 9.77 7.01
CA SER A 91 9.31 10.15 6.27
C SER A 91 9.16 9.82 4.78
N LEU A 92 9.89 10.55 3.93
CA LEU A 92 9.96 10.24 2.49
C LEU A 92 10.35 8.78 2.25
N GLU A 93 11.31 8.27 3.01
CA GLU A 93 11.75 6.87 2.96
C GLU A 93 10.61 5.89 3.28
N THR A 94 9.77 6.20 4.27
CA THR A 94 8.60 5.36 4.61
C THR A 94 7.64 5.28 3.43
N VAL A 95 7.38 6.43 2.78
CA VAL A 95 6.49 6.50 1.62
C VAL A 95 7.08 5.73 0.45
N THR A 96 8.33 6.00 0.07
CA THR A 96 8.94 5.38 -1.11
C THR A 96 9.13 3.88 -0.94
N LEU A 97 9.56 3.44 0.25
CA LEU A 97 9.69 2.02 0.56
C LEU A 97 8.34 1.31 0.56
N GLY A 98 7.27 1.96 1.01
CA GLY A 98 5.91 1.43 0.94
C GLY A 98 5.43 1.22 -0.51
N VAL A 99 5.75 2.16 -1.41
CA VAL A 99 5.46 1.99 -2.85
C VAL A 99 6.33 0.87 -3.46
N THR A 100 7.60 0.78 -3.07
CA THR A 100 8.49 -0.32 -3.49
C THR A 100 7.96 -1.68 -3.05
N HIS A 101 7.56 -1.84 -1.79
CA HIS A 101 6.98 -3.10 -1.32
C HIS A 101 5.71 -3.48 -2.07
N LEU A 102 4.86 -2.50 -2.40
CA LEU A 102 3.68 -2.75 -3.22
C LEU A 102 4.06 -3.30 -4.60
N ALA A 103 5.04 -2.69 -5.27
CA ALA A 103 5.50 -3.13 -6.58
C ALA A 103 6.04 -4.56 -6.53
N GLU A 104 6.86 -4.88 -5.51
CA GLU A 104 7.42 -6.22 -5.33
C GLU A 104 6.33 -7.28 -5.08
N VAL A 105 5.39 -7.02 -4.17
CA VAL A 105 4.27 -7.95 -3.88
C VAL A 105 3.38 -8.14 -5.10
N ALA A 106 3.09 -7.06 -5.84
CA ALA A 106 2.28 -7.13 -7.04
C ALA A 106 2.96 -7.92 -8.16
N LEU A 107 4.27 -7.73 -8.32
CA LEU A 107 5.07 -8.46 -9.30
C LEU A 107 5.12 -9.95 -8.96
N ASP A 108 5.38 -10.30 -7.71
CA ASP A 108 5.40 -11.70 -7.23
C ASP A 108 4.06 -12.39 -7.55
N ALA A 109 2.93 -11.75 -7.20
CA ALA A 109 1.60 -12.29 -7.45
C ALA A 109 1.27 -12.41 -8.95
N ALA A 110 1.63 -11.40 -9.75
CA ALA A 110 1.40 -11.41 -11.19
C ALA A 110 2.24 -12.50 -11.89
N CYS A 111 3.51 -12.64 -11.53
CA CYS A 111 4.39 -13.68 -12.04
C CYS A 111 3.86 -15.08 -11.70
N GLN A 112 3.43 -15.32 -10.45
CA GLN A 112 2.85 -16.60 -10.05
C GLN A 112 1.61 -16.95 -10.88
N GLN A 113 0.72 -15.98 -11.12
CA GLN A 113 -0.46 -16.19 -11.96
C GLN A 113 -0.07 -16.49 -13.41
N ALA A 114 0.87 -15.73 -13.99
CA ALA A 114 1.36 -15.95 -15.34
C ALA A 114 2.02 -17.33 -15.50
N PHE A 115 2.81 -17.78 -14.51
CA PHE A 115 3.40 -19.11 -14.51
C PHE A 115 2.33 -20.19 -14.51
N LYS A 116 1.32 -20.09 -13.64
CA LYS A 116 0.21 -21.04 -13.59
C LYS A 116 -0.50 -21.16 -14.94
N ASP A 117 -0.78 -20.02 -15.57
CA ASP A 117 -1.51 -19.98 -16.84
C ASP A 117 -0.68 -20.51 -18.01
N LEU A 118 0.62 -20.19 -18.05
CA LEU A 118 1.52 -20.65 -19.10
C LEU A 118 1.89 -22.12 -18.95
N ASP A 119 2.12 -22.58 -17.72
CA ASP A 119 2.40 -23.99 -17.43
C ASP A 119 1.21 -24.87 -17.86
N ALA A 120 -0.01 -24.43 -17.61
CA ALA A 120 -1.22 -25.16 -18.00
C ALA A 120 -1.36 -25.30 -19.53
N ARG A 121 -0.82 -24.34 -20.29
CA ARG A 121 -0.93 -24.29 -21.75
C ARG A 121 0.24 -24.95 -22.47
N HIS A 122 1.44 -24.83 -21.91
CA HIS A 122 2.69 -25.16 -22.59
C HIS A 122 3.54 -26.19 -21.84
N GLY A 123 3.13 -26.58 -20.63
CA GLY A 123 3.93 -27.39 -19.73
C GLY A 123 4.92 -26.56 -18.92
N VAL A 124 5.45 -27.16 -17.85
CA VAL A 124 6.43 -26.53 -16.97
C VAL A 124 7.77 -26.39 -17.70
N PRO A 125 8.41 -25.20 -17.72
CA PRO A 125 9.73 -25.05 -18.29
C PRO A 125 10.76 -25.79 -17.42
N LEU A 126 11.55 -26.68 -18.02
CA LEU A 126 12.54 -27.51 -17.33
C LEU A 126 13.97 -27.18 -17.78
N THR A 127 14.91 -27.26 -16.86
CA THR A 127 16.35 -27.24 -17.12
C THR A 127 16.81 -28.58 -17.71
N SER A 128 18.06 -28.65 -18.18
CA SER A 128 18.68 -29.91 -18.65
C SER A 128 18.71 -31.00 -17.58
N ALA A 129 18.63 -30.64 -16.30
CA ALA A 129 18.54 -31.56 -15.16
C ALA A 129 17.10 -31.97 -14.80
N GLY A 130 16.09 -31.59 -15.59
CA GLY A 130 14.68 -31.95 -15.35
C GLY A 130 14.01 -31.19 -14.19
N LYS A 131 14.66 -30.15 -13.64
CA LYS A 131 14.08 -29.26 -12.62
C LYS A 131 13.38 -28.07 -13.27
N ARG A 132 12.36 -27.48 -12.63
CA ARG A 132 11.74 -26.23 -13.10
C ARG A 132 12.82 -25.16 -13.32
N ALA A 133 12.79 -24.49 -14.46
CA ALA A 133 13.65 -23.35 -14.73
C ALA A 133 13.27 -22.17 -13.82
N GLU A 134 14.26 -21.53 -13.22
CA GLU A 134 14.06 -20.33 -12.42
C GLU A 134 13.87 -19.10 -13.31
N PHE A 135 12.97 -18.21 -12.89
CA PHE A 135 12.70 -16.94 -13.55
C PHE A 135 13.07 -15.81 -12.60
N TRP A 136 13.79 -14.83 -13.13
CA TRP A 136 14.29 -13.70 -12.37
C TRP A 136 13.73 -12.40 -12.93
N VAL A 137 13.23 -11.54 -12.04
CA VAL A 137 12.96 -10.14 -12.36
C VAL A 137 14.00 -9.29 -11.67
N ILE A 138 14.66 -8.43 -12.45
CA ILE A 138 15.67 -7.51 -11.92
C ILE A 138 15.07 -6.10 -11.96
N GLY A 139 14.83 -5.54 -10.76
CA GLY A 139 14.39 -4.17 -10.61
C GLY A 139 15.52 -3.20 -10.96
N MET A 140 15.31 -2.35 -11.95
CA MET A 140 16.26 -1.31 -12.36
C MET A 140 15.78 0.07 -11.87
N GLY A 141 16.67 1.07 -11.90
CA GLY A 141 16.35 2.45 -11.52
C GLY A 141 15.80 2.56 -10.09
N LYS A 142 14.71 3.31 -9.91
CA LYS A 142 14.08 3.55 -8.60
C LYS A 142 13.57 2.29 -7.92
N LEU A 143 13.08 1.31 -8.68
CA LEU A 143 12.68 0.02 -8.12
C LEU A 143 13.90 -0.71 -7.55
N GLY A 144 15.00 -0.76 -8.31
CA GLY A 144 16.27 -1.35 -7.85
C GLY A 144 16.89 -0.62 -6.67
N ALA A 145 16.76 0.70 -6.63
CA ALA A 145 17.23 1.54 -5.53
C ALA A 145 16.25 1.64 -4.34
N ARG A 146 15.10 0.95 -4.40
CA ARG A 146 14.05 0.93 -3.36
C ARG A 146 13.48 2.30 -2.99
N GLU A 147 13.37 3.17 -3.97
CA GLU A 147 12.91 4.56 -3.82
C GLU A 147 11.77 4.89 -4.80
N LEU A 148 10.88 3.93 -5.06
CA LEU A 148 9.74 4.19 -5.95
C LEU A 148 8.89 5.32 -5.39
N ASN A 149 8.52 6.26 -6.26
CA ASN A 149 7.60 7.34 -5.89
C ASN A 149 6.17 7.01 -6.34
N VAL A 150 5.19 7.73 -5.80
CA VAL A 150 3.76 7.50 -6.06
C VAL A 150 3.33 7.66 -7.53
N SER A 151 4.18 8.29 -8.35
CA SER A 151 3.97 8.50 -9.79
C SER A 151 4.87 7.63 -10.66
N SER A 152 5.57 6.65 -10.09
CA SER A 152 6.46 5.77 -10.86
C SER A 152 5.64 4.83 -11.75
N ASP A 153 6.23 4.49 -12.90
CA ASP A 153 5.69 3.53 -13.85
C ASP A 153 5.56 2.11 -13.26
#